data_AF-A0A4Q6BF54-F1
#
_entry.id   AF-A0A4Q6BF54-F1
#
_cell.length_a   1.000
_cell.length_b   1.000
_cell.length_c   1.000
_cell.angle_alpha   90.00
_cell.angle_beta   90.00
_cell.angle_gamma   90.00
#
_symmetry.space_group_name_H-M   'P 1'
#
loop_
_entity.id
_entity.type
_entity.pdbx_description
1 polymer ?
#
loop_
_entity_poly.entity_id
_entity_poly.type
_entity_poly.pdbx_seq_one_letter_code
_entity_poly.pdbx_strand_id
1 'polypeptide(L)'
;MKELHEQVAEIQTRADLVAFIEALRVDLKANPKQWENPTLESFLGALASWAEDMDGYYQNQGREVPQIPTWRTLGEMLAAARVYE
;
A
#
# COMPACT_ATOMS: atom_id res chain seq x y z
N MET A 1 16.87 -7.83 1.54
CA MET A 1 16.00 -6.71 1.12
C MET A 1 15.03 -6.46 2.26
N LYS A 2 14.68 -5.21 2.58
CA LYS A 2 13.62 -4.95 3.57
C LYS A 2 12.29 -5.41 2.99
N GLU A 3 11.44 -5.99 3.83
CA GLU A 3 10.11 -6.41 3.41
C GLU A 3 9.27 -5.17 3.02
N LEU A 4 8.40 -5.28 2.03
CA LEU A 4 7.62 -4.14 1.51
C LEU A 4 6.81 -3.44 2.61
N HIS A 5 6.29 -4.19 3.59
CA HIS A 5 5.53 -3.65 4.71
C HIS A 5 6.39 -2.80 5.66
N GLU A 6 7.69 -3.08 5.78
CA GLU A 6 8.62 -2.28 6.59
C GLU A 6 8.95 -0.95 5.90
N GLN A 7 9.01 -0.95 4.56
CA GLN A 7 9.32 0.24 3.77
C GLN A 7 8.21 1.31 3.86
N VAL A 8 6.94 0.88 3.96
CA VAL A 8 5.80 1.78 4.12
C VAL A 8 5.96 2.68 5.35
N ALA A 9 6.42 2.10 6.46
CA ALA A 9 6.61 2.82 7.72
C ALA A 9 7.75 3.86 7.67
N GLU A 10 8.58 3.85 6.63
CA GLU A 10 9.68 4.80 6.44
C GLU A 10 9.32 5.96 5.50
N ILE A 11 8.17 5.91 4.83
CA ILE A 11 7.74 6.97 3.90
C ILE A 11 7.44 8.26 4.68
N GLN A 12 8.19 9.31 4.37
CA GLN A 12 8.00 10.66 4.92
C GLN A 12 7.92 11.72 3.83
N THR A 13 8.61 11.49 2.71
CA THR A 13 8.74 12.43 1.60
C THR A 13 8.18 11.84 0.31
N ARG A 14 7.99 12.71 -0.69
CA ARG A 14 7.65 12.29 -2.05
C ARG A 14 8.70 11.35 -2.63
N ALA A 15 9.99 11.54 -2.33
CA ALA A 15 11.05 10.69 -2.83
C ALA A 15 10.95 9.28 -2.28
N ASP A 16 10.60 9.14 -1.00
CA ASP A 16 10.41 7.84 -0.35
C ASP A 16 9.22 7.09 -0.98
N LEU A 17 8.11 7.81 -1.25
CA LEU A 17 6.97 7.21 -1.93
C LEU A 17 7.33 6.74 -3.35
N VAL A 18 8.08 7.53 -4.11
CA VAL A 18 8.53 7.14 -5.46
C VAL A 18 9.41 5.88 -5.39
N ALA A 19 10.33 5.82 -4.44
CA ALA A 19 11.17 4.64 -4.24
C ALA A 19 10.32 3.40 -3.89
N PHE A 20 9.30 3.57 -3.05
CA PHE A 20 8.37 2.49 -2.70
C PHE A 20 7.53 2.00 -3.89
N ILE A 21 7.02 2.91 -4.72
CA ILE A 21 6.27 2.54 -5.94
C ILE A 21 7.16 1.74 -6.90
N GLU A 22 8.42 2.13 -7.08
CA GLU A 22 9.36 1.36 -7.90
C GLU A 22 9.66 -0.01 -7.29
N ALA A 23 9.78 -0.11 -5.96
CA ALA A 23 9.95 -1.39 -5.28
C ALA A 23 8.75 -2.32 -5.50
N LEU A 24 7.52 -1.80 -5.40
CA LEU A 24 6.29 -2.55 -5.72
C LEU A 24 6.29 -3.05 -7.16
N ARG A 25 6.64 -2.18 -8.13
CA ARG A 25 6.70 -2.55 -9.55
C ARG A 25 7.73 -3.64 -9.83
N VAL A 26 8.89 -3.57 -9.19
CA VAL A 26 9.94 -4.60 -9.29
C VAL A 26 9.47 -5.91 -8.65
N ASP A 27 8.85 -5.86 -7.48
CA ASP A 27 8.32 -7.05 -6.80
C ASP A 27 7.22 -7.73 -7.60
N LEU A 28 6.23 -6.98 -8.12
CA LEU A 28 5.18 -7.53 -8.96
C LEU A 28 5.76 -8.25 -10.20
N LYS A 29 6.78 -7.67 -10.82
CA LYS A 29 7.44 -8.27 -12.00
C LYS A 29 8.20 -9.55 -11.64
N ALA A 30 8.87 -9.58 -10.50
CA ALA A 30 9.67 -10.72 -10.07
C ALA A 30 8.81 -11.84 -9.47
N ASN A 31 7.75 -11.48 -8.75
CA ASN A 31 6.95 -12.36 -7.89
C ASN A 31 5.43 -12.21 -8.12
N PRO A 32 4.91 -12.25 -9.37
CA PRO A 32 3.50 -11.96 -9.63
C PRO A 32 2.52 -12.94 -8.96
N LYS A 33 2.97 -14.17 -8.69
CA LYS A 33 2.17 -15.20 -8.00
C LYS A 33 2.03 -14.96 -6.48
N GLN A 34 2.78 -14.01 -5.91
CA GLN A 34 2.68 -13.64 -4.50
C GLN A 34 1.77 -12.42 -4.27
N TRP A 35 1.16 -11.91 -5.35
CA TRP A 35 0.21 -10.81 -5.30
C TRP A 35 -1.19 -11.40 -5.47
N GLU A 36 -2.10 -11.07 -4.54
CA GLU A 36 -3.52 -11.40 -4.71
C GLU A 36 -4.10 -10.63 -5.89
N ASN A 37 -3.60 -9.40 -6.11
CA ASN A 37 -4.03 -8.52 -7.19
C ASN A 37 -2.92 -8.21 -8.21
N PRO A 38 -2.54 -9.15 -9.09
CA PRO A 38 -1.40 -8.99 -9.99
C PRO A 38 -1.71 -8.22 -11.28
N THR A 39 -2.98 -7.94 -11.59
CA THR A 39 -3.38 -7.15 -12.77
C THR A 39 -3.74 -5.72 -12.36
N LEU A 40 -3.64 -4.77 -13.29
CA LEU A 40 -4.03 -3.39 -13.00
C LEU A 40 -5.51 -3.29 -12.60
N GLU A 41 -6.38 -4.07 -13.23
CA GLU A 41 -7.82 -4.09 -12.92
C GLU A 41 -8.09 -4.57 -11.48
N SER A 42 -7.54 -5.72 -11.09
CA SER A 42 -7.75 -6.22 -9.72
C SER A 42 -7.07 -5.33 -8.68
N PHE A 43 -5.88 -4.80 -8.98
CA PHE A 43 -5.16 -3.92 -8.08
C PHE A 43 -5.91 -2.61 -7.82
N LEU A 44 -6.48 -1.98 -8.87
CA LEU A 44 -7.29 -0.77 -8.71
C LEU A 44 -8.60 -1.05 -7.97
N GLY A 45 -9.21 -2.22 -8.18
CA GLY A 45 -10.37 -2.66 -7.41
C GLY A 45 -10.06 -2.77 -5.92
N ALA A 46 -9.02 -3.53 -5.56
CA ALA A 46 -8.57 -3.69 -4.18
C ALA A 46 -8.14 -2.37 -3.53
N LEU A 47 -7.46 -1.49 -4.28
CA LEU A 47 -7.09 -0.16 -3.81
C LEU A 47 -8.31 0.69 -3.44
N ALA A 48 -9.37 0.63 -4.25
CA ALA A 48 -10.62 1.35 -3.98
C ALA A 48 -11.34 0.78 -2.75
N SER A 49 -11.50 -0.54 -2.67
CA SER A 49 -12.14 -1.20 -1.52
C SER A 49 -11.41 -0.90 -0.21
N TRP A 50 -10.08 -0.99 -0.19
CA TRP A 50 -9.32 -0.67 1.01
C TRP A 50 -9.43 0.82 1.39
N ALA A 51 -9.45 1.73 0.41
CA ALA A 51 -9.61 3.16 0.67
C ALA A 51 -10.95 3.48 1.32
N GLU A 52 -12.02 2.76 0.96
CA GLU A 52 -13.34 2.87 1.58
C GLU A 52 -13.33 2.35 3.03
N ASP A 53 -12.59 1.27 3.30
CA ASP A 53 -12.52 0.60 4.60
C ASP A 53 -11.36 1.06 5.52
N MET A 54 -10.53 2.01 5.09
CA MET A 54 -9.26 2.35 5.74
C MET A 54 -9.42 2.82 7.19
N ASP A 55 -10.58 3.39 7.53
CA ASP A 55 -10.90 3.82 8.89
C ASP A 55 -10.75 2.67 9.90
N GLY A 56 -11.24 1.49 9.53
CA GLY A 56 -11.12 0.28 10.34
C GLY A 56 -9.67 -0.15 10.55
N TYR A 57 -8.83 -0.02 9.51
CA TYR A 57 -7.40 -0.32 9.60
C TYR A 57 -6.69 0.55 10.65
N TYR A 58 -6.94 1.87 10.65
CA TYR A 58 -6.34 2.78 11.63
C TYR A 58 -6.89 2.56 13.03
N GLN A 59 -8.21 2.44 13.17
CA GLN A 59 -8.87 2.23 14.46
C GLN A 59 -8.41 0.94 15.15
N ASN A 60 -8.29 -0.16 14.39
CA ASN A 60 -7.81 -1.45 14.91
C ASN A 60 -6.36 -1.40 15.44
N GLN A 61 -5.57 -0.42 14.98
CA GLN A 61 -4.20 -0.18 15.45
C GLN A 61 -4.12 0.89 16.54
N GLY A 62 -5.27 1.40 17.02
CA GLY A 62 -5.31 2.51 17.97
C GLY A 62 -4.76 3.82 17.41
N ARG A 63 -4.78 3.98 16.09
CA ARG A 63 -4.33 5.19 15.37
C ARG A 63 -5.53 6.04 14.99
N GLU A 64 -5.34 7.36 14.95
CA GLU A 64 -6.33 8.27 14.38
C GLU A 64 -6.42 8.08 12.86
N VAL A 65 -7.65 8.14 12.35
CA VAL A 65 -7.90 8.14 10.91
C VAL A 65 -7.42 9.47 10.33
N PRO A 66 -6.50 9.46 9.34
CA PRO A 66 -5.95 10.68 8.78
C PRO A 66 -7.01 11.46 7.99
N GLN A 67 -7.34 12.67 8.45
CA GLN A 67 -8.24 13.59 7.71
C GLN A 67 -7.58 14.16 6.45
N ILE A 68 -6.25 14.26 6.45
CA ILE A 68 -5.44 14.65 5.29
C ILE A 68 -4.46 13.50 5.04
N PRO A 69 -4.59 12.77 3.93
CA PRO A 69 -3.66 11.70 3.59
C PRO A 69 -2.21 12.20 3.49
N THR A 70 -1.30 11.42 4.05
CA THR A 70 0.15 11.65 3.93
C THR A 70 0.74 10.82 2.80
N TRP A 71 2.02 11.05 2.46
CA TRP A 71 2.73 10.14 1.55
C TRP A 71 2.75 8.70 2.06
N ARG A 72 2.83 8.51 3.38
CA ARG A 72 2.71 7.20 4.02
C ARG A 72 1.32 6.59 3.82
N THR A 73 0.26 7.38 3.97
CA THR A 73 -1.11 6.91 3.72
C THR A 73 -1.24 6.33 2.31
N LEU A 74 -0.68 7.01 1.29
CA LEU A 74 -0.65 6.45 -0.07
C LEU A 74 0.18 5.15 -0.15
N GLY A 75 1.30 5.07 0.56
CA GLY A 75 2.08 3.83 0.65
C GLY A 75 1.31 2.68 1.31
N GLU A 76 0.55 2.94 2.38
CA GLU A 76 -0.31 1.97 3.06
C GLU A 76 -1.41 1.48 2.12
N MET A 77 -2.07 2.39 1.39
CA MET A 77 -3.08 2.05 0.38
C MET A 77 -2.51 1.12 -0.71
N LEU A 78 -1.35 1.46 -1.27
CA LEU A 78 -0.69 0.67 -2.32
C LEU A 78 -0.23 -0.70 -1.80
N ALA A 79 0.27 -0.76 -0.56
CA ALA A 79 0.68 -2.01 0.07
C ALA A 79 -0.53 -2.91 0.35
N ALA A 80 -1.65 -2.34 0.78
CA ALA A 80 -2.88 -3.08 1.02
C ALA A 80 -3.48 -3.62 -0.27
N ALA A 81 -3.50 -2.83 -1.35
CA ALA A 81 -4.01 -3.24 -2.66
C ALA A 81 -3.31 -4.48 -3.23
N ARG A 82 -2.09 -4.82 -2.78
CA ARG A 82 -1.39 -6.07 -3.16
C ARG A 82 -2.05 -7.33 -2.58
N VAL A 83 -2.71 -7.23 -1.42
CA VAL A 83 -3.15 -8.38 -0.59
C VAL A 83 -4.63 -8.34 -0.20
N TYR A 84 -5.33 -7.23 -0.41
CA TYR A 84 -6.76 -7.09 -0.09
C TYR A 84 -7.62 -7.87 -1.09
N GLU A 85 -8.53 -8.70 -0.60
CA GLU A 85 -9.45 -9.51 -1.43
C GLU A 85 -10.61 -8.70 -2.02
#